data_AF-C9A4R8-F1
#
_entry.id   AF-C9A4R8-F1
#
_cell.length_a   1.000
_cell.length_b   1.000
_cell.length_c   1.000
_cell.angle_alpha   90.00
_cell.angle_beta   90.00
_cell.angle_gamma   90.00
#
_symmetry.space_group_name_H-M   'P 1'
#
loop_
_entity.id
_entity.type
_entity.pdbx_description
1 polymer ?
#
loop_
_entity_poly.entity_id
_entity_poly.type
_entity_poly.pdbx_seq_one_letter_code
_entity_poly.pdbx_strand_id
1 'polypeptide(L)'
;MGEQVEIEYKTMLTEKEYHQLLAYYNLSEEAFKIQTNYYFDTVDHKLREKHFGLRIRTTATNAELTLKTPIEHGLLETTDPLTKTSAAALIASEKILPTGIVAQRLRAAGIEPDTLRMIAALKTKRAEFPIEEGLLALDESWYGQQHDYELELEVNEPIKGKDAFHSLLRLFGVPYRPAKNKIIRAVEEKS
;
A
#
# COMPACT_ATOMS: atom_id res chain seq x y z
N MET A 1 16.58 3.30 -6.99
CA MET A 1 15.45 3.55 -7.91
C MET A 1 15.15 2.23 -8.58
N GLY A 2 13.88 1.85 -8.71
CA GLY A 2 13.53 0.56 -9.28
C GLY A 2 12.07 0.51 -9.73
N GLU A 3 11.78 -0.46 -10.60
CA GLU A 3 10.43 -0.79 -11.04
C GLU A 3 10.15 -2.26 -10.70
N GLN A 4 8.96 -2.53 -10.15
CA GLN A 4 8.53 -3.87 -9.76
C GLN A 4 7.08 -4.06 -10.17
N VAL A 5 6.77 -5.24 -10.72
CA VAL A 5 5.39 -5.67 -10.93
C VAL A 5 4.87 -6.27 -9.64
N GLU A 6 3.74 -5.76 -9.16
CA GLU A 6 3.03 -6.23 -7.97
C GLU A 6 1.70 -6.85 -8.43
N ILE A 7 1.50 -8.14 -8.15
CA ILE A 7 0.20 -8.81 -8.29
C ILE A 7 -0.25 -9.19 -6.89
N GLU A 8 -1.32 -8.57 -6.42
CA GLU A 8 -1.79 -8.69 -5.04
C GLU A 8 -3.27 -9.09 -5.00
N TYR A 9 -3.59 -10.01 -4.10
CA TYR A 9 -4.97 -10.32 -3.71
C TYR A 9 -5.18 -9.95 -2.25
N LYS A 10 -6.34 -9.34 -1.95
CA LYS A 10 -6.62 -8.83 -0.60
C LYS A 10 -8.06 -8.97 -0.16
N THR A 11 -8.25 -9.07 1.15
CA THR A 11 -9.56 -9.12 1.80
C THR A 11 -9.55 -8.37 3.12
N MET A 12 -10.70 -7.75 3.45
CA MET A 12 -10.91 -7.20 4.78
C MET A 12 -11.08 -8.34 5.80
N LEU A 13 -10.48 -8.14 6.97
CA LEU A 13 -10.63 -9.02 8.13
C LEU A 13 -11.44 -8.33 9.22
N THR A 14 -12.13 -9.13 10.02
CA THR A 14 -12.54 -8.73 11.36
C THR A 14 -11.34 -8.84 12.31
N GLU A 15 -11.40 -8.11 13.44
CA GLU A 15 -10.38 -8.22 14.49
C GLU A 15 -10.15 -9.67 14.94
N LYS A 16 -11.23 -10.45 15.08
CA LYS A 16 -11.16 -11.86 15.48
C LYS A 16 -10.38 -12.71 14.46
N GLU A 17 -10.68 -12.54 13.17
CA GLU A 17 -9.99 -13.27 12.10
C GLU A 17 -8.52 -12.88 12.00
N TYR A 18 -8.21 -11.60 12.18
CA TYR A 18 -6.84 -11.10 12.24
C TYR A 18 -6.04 -11.79 13.36
N HIS A 19 -6.58 -11.79 14.60
CA HIS A 19 -5.91 -12.45 15.72
C HIS A 19 -5.82 -13.98 15.56
N GLN A 20 -6.79 -14.62 14.90
CA GLN A 20 -6.71 -16.04 14.56
C GLN A 20 -5.53 -16.33 13.62
N LEU A 21 -5.31 -15.49 12.61
CA LEU A 21 -4.20 -15.63 11.67
C LEU A 21 -2.85 -15.38 12.37
N LEU A 22 -2.76 -14.36 13.23
CA LEU A 22 -1.56 -14.12 14.04
C LEU A 22 -1.17 -15.34 14.89
N ALA A 23 -2.17 -15.95 15.55
CA ALA A 23 -1.95 -17.14 16.36
C ALA A 23 -1.55 -18.36 15.52
N TYR A 24 -2.19 -18.57 14.36
CA TYR A 24 -1.87 -19.69 13.47
C TYR A 24 -0.43 -19.65 12.96
N TYR A 25 0.03 -18.46 12.52
CA TYR A 25 1.40 -18.28 12.02
C TYR A 25 2.43 -18.03 13.13
N ASN A 26 2.01 -18.06 14.40
CA ASN A 26 2.87 -17.83 15.57
C ASN A 26 3.68 -16.53 15.46
N LEU A 27 3.02 -15.46 15.01
CA LEU A 27 3.68 -14.16 14.80
C LEU A 27 3.83 -13.42 16.13
N SER A 28 5.08 -13.15 16.51
CA SER A 28 5.42 -12.33 17.67
C SER A 28 5.46 -10.85 17.30
N GLU A 29 5.57 -9.97 18.31
CA GLU A 29 5.69 -8.52 18.07
C GLU A 29 6.88 -8.15 17.19
N GLU A 30 7.96 -8.94 17.21
CA GLU A 30 9.17 -8.73 16.42
C GLU A 30 8.94 -8.91 14.90
N ALA A 31 7.88 -9.63 14.51
CA ALA A 31 7.51 -9.78 13.11
C ALA A 31 6.94 -8.49 12.50
N PHE A 32 6.51 -7.55 13.34
CA PHE A 32 5.80 -6.36 12.89
C PHE A 32 6.72 -5.18 12.61
N LYS A 33 6.43 -4.50 11.51
CA LYS A 33 7.02 -3.21 11.15
C LYS A 33 5.94 -2.15 11.12
N ILE A 34 6.25 -0.98 11.70
CA ILE A 34 5.39 0.20 11.58
C ILE A 34 5.81 0.99 10.35
N GLN A 35 4.82 1.30 9.53
CA GLN A 35 4.96 2.16 8.36
C GLN A 35 3.85 3.21 8.34
N THR A 36 4.16 4.39 7.82
CA THR A 36 3.16 5.42 7.54
C THR A 36 3.23 5.76 6.06
N ASN A 37 2.08 5.74 5.39
CA ASN A 37 1.92 6.12 4.01
C ASN A 37 1.25 7.49 3.96
N TYR A 38 1.87 8.45 3.28
CA TYR A 38 1.35 9.78 2.99
C TYR A 38 0.97 9.81 1.51
N TYR A 39 -0.31 9.95 1.21
CA TYR A 39 -0.85 9.86 -0.14
C TYR A 39 -1.01 11.23 -0.76
N PHE A 40 -0.78 11.29 -2.08
CA PHE A 40 -0.81 12.54 -2.85
C PHE A 40 -1.71 12.41 -4.07
N ASP A 41 -2.38 13.49 -4.43
CA ASP A 41 -3.12 13.66 -5.70
C ASP A 41 -3.15 15.15 -6.07
N THR A 42 -3.64 15.47 -7.26
CA THR A 42 -3.96 16.83 -7.65
C THR A 42 -5.32 17.24 -7.09
N VAL A 43 -5.59 18.55 -7.04
CA VAL A 43 -6.87 19.10 -6.57
C VAL A 43 -8.05 18.59 -7.42
N ASP A 44 -7.80 18.39 -8.71
CA ASP A 44 -8.74 17.83 -9.70
C ASP A 44 -8.64 16.30 -9.84
N HIS A 45 -7.99 15.61 -8.90
CA HIS A 45 -7.97 14.14 -8.80
C HIS A 45 -7.42 13.37 -10.02
N LYS A 46 -6.43 13.94 -10.72
CA LYS A 46 -5.87 13.35 -11.95
C LYS A 46 -5.27 11.96 -11.73
N LEU A 47 -4.65 11.68 -10.57
CA LEU A 47 -4.12 10.35 -10.30
C LEU A 47 -5.26 9.36 -10.11
N ARG A 48 -6.28 9.71 -9.33
CA ARG A 48 -7.48 8.89 -9.15
C ARG A 48 -8.18 8.57 -10.48
N GLU A 49 -8.35 9.56 -11.36
CA GLU A 49 -8.96 9.35 -12.70
C GLU A 49 -8.17 8.36 -13.55
N LYS A 50 -6.85 8.31 -13.38
CA LYS A 50 -5.96 7.35 -14.05
C LYS A 50 -5.78 6.04 -13.28
N HIS A 51 -6.42 5.89 -12.12
CA HIS A 51 -6.21 4.78 -11.18
C HIS A 51 -4.76 4.63 -10.70
N PHE A 52 -4.03 5.75 -10.59
CA PHE A 52 -2.67 5.78 -10.06
C PHE A 52 -2.70 5.95 -8.54
N GLY A 53 -1.76 5.30 -7.85
CA GLY A 53 -1.53 5.50 -6.42
C GLY A 53 -0.16 6.14 -6.19
N LEU A 54 -0.11 7.29 -5.55
CA LEU A 54 1.16 7.95 -5.22
C LEU A 54 1.29 8.12 -3.71
N ARG A 55 2.44 7.72 -3.17
CA ARG A 55 2.72 7.90 -1.75
C ARG A 55 4.18 8.19 -1.46
N ILE A 56 4.41 8.90 -0.35
CA ILE A 56 5.65 8.78 0.42
C ILE A 56 5.39 7.77 1.54
N ARG A 57 6.21 6.73 1.65
CA ARG A 57 6.16 5.79 2.77
C ARG A 57 7.37 6.04 3.67
N THR A 58 7.14 6.01 4.99
CA THR A 58 8.20 6.09 6.00
C THR A 58 8.11 4.91 6.95
N THR A 59 9.26 4.33 7.30
CA THR A 59 9.40 3.33 8.36
C THR A 59 10.38 3.82 9.42
N ALA A 60 10.63 2.99 10.45
CA ALA A 60 11.65 3.28 11.45
C ALA A 60 13.06 3.42 10.86
N THR A 61 13.35 2.90 9.66
CA THR A 61 14.70 2.88 9.07
C THR A 61 14.78 3.58 7.72
N ASN A 62 13.70 3.56 6.93
CA ASN A 62 13.73 3.96 5.52
C ASN A 62 12.60 4.94 5.18
N ALA A 63 12.75 5.61 4.03
CA ALA A 63 11.68 6.35 3.39
C ALA A 63 11.76 6.20 1.87
N GLU A 64 10.63 6.28 1.19
CA GLU A 64 10.54 6.11 -0.27
C GLU A 64 9.36 6.88 -0.84
N LEU A 65 9.48 7.32 -2.09
CA LEU A 65 8.40 7.85 -2.92
C LEU A 65 8.05 6.77 -3.95
N THR A 66 6.80 6.33 -3.97
CA THR A 66 6.33 5.25 -4.85
C THR A 66 5.10 5.69 -5.62
N LEU A 67 5.15 5.51 -6.94
CA LEU A 67 4.02 5.62 -7.86
C LEU A 67 3.61 4.22 -8.31
N LYS A 68 2.37 3.81 -8.03
CA LYS A 68 1.74 2.61 -8.56
C LYS A 68 0.88 2.98 -9.77
N THR A 69 1.06 2.28 -10.89
CA THR A 69 0.27 2.45 -12.11
C THR A 69 -0.32 1.12 -12.57
N PRO A 70 -1.56 1.08 -13.10
CA PRO A 70 -2.19 -0.15 -13.54
C PRO A 70 -1.49 -0.72 -14.79
N ILE A 71 -1.36 -2.04 -14.83
CA ILE A 71 -0.95 -2.83 -16.00
C ILE A 71 -1.97 -3.95 -16.23
N GLU A 72 -1.80 -4.76 -17.28
CA GLU A 72 -2.74 -5.84 -17.62
C GLU A 72 -3.01 -6.80 -16.45
N HIS A 73 -1.94 -7.15 -15.71
CA HIS A 73 -2.02 -8.00 -14.52
C HIS A 73 -1.27 -7.34 -13.36
N GLY A 74 -2.02 -6.69 -12.47
CA GLY A 74 -1.48 -6.06 -11.27
C GLY A 74 -1.11 -4.58 -11.47
N LEU A 75 -0.10 -4.14 -10.74
CA LEU A 75 0.40 -2.77 -10.71
C LEU A 75 1.90 -2.76 -11.04
N LEU A 76 2.34 -1.75 -11.80
CA LEU A 76 3.75 -1.38 -11.87
C LEU A 76 4.04 -0.36 -10.77
N GLU A 77 4.86 -0.74 -9.80
CA GLU A 77 5.43 0.16 -8.81
C GLU A 77 6.71 0.79 -9.37
N THR A 78 6.78 2.12 -9.37
CA THR A 78 7.99 2.90 -9.63
C THR A 78 8.41 3.58 -8.35
N THR A 79 9.63 3.31 -7.85
CA THR A 79 10.07 3.75 -6.53
C THR A 79 11.41 4.50 -6.55
N ASP A 80 11.39 5.69 -5.95
CA ASP A 80 12.57 6.50 -5.62
C ASP A 80 12.87 6.41 -4.11
N PRO A 81 14.06 5.96 -3.69
CA PRO A 81 14.44 5.98 -2.28
C PRO A 81 14.60 7.43 -1.81
N LEU A 82 14.18 7.70 -0.58
CA LEU A 82 14.34 8.99 0.08
C LEU A 82 15.18 8.83 1.34
N THR A 83 15.98 9.85 1.64
CA THR A 83 16.52 9.98 3.00
C THR A 83 15.38 10.34 3.96
N LYS A 84 15.50 10.00 5.25
CA LYS A 84 14.51 10.43 6.24
C LYS A 84 14.36 11.94 6.32
N THR A 85 15.48 12.67 6.23
CA THR A 85 15.48 14.14 6.25
C THR A 85 14.72 14.71 5.06
N SER A 86 14.96 14.20 3.85
CA SER A 86 14.23 14.65 2.66
C SER A 86 12.75 14.29 2.73
N ALA A 87 12.42 13.07 3.17
CA ALA A 87 11.02 12.67 3.33
C ALA A 87 10.28 13.54 4.35
N ALA A 88 10.90 13.82 5.51
CA ALA A 88 10.31 14.70 6.52
C ALA A 88 10.06 16.12 5.99
N ALA A 89 11.00 16.69 5.23
CA ALA A 89 10.82 18.00 4.62
C ALA A 89 9.69 18.02 3.56
N LEU A 90 9.61 16.98 2.73
CA LEU A 90 8.56 16.83 1.72
C LEU A 90 7.17 16.66 2.35
N ILE A 91 7.07 15.82 3.39
CA ILE A 91 5.84 15.62 4.17
C ILE A 91 5.41 16.93 4.83
N ALA A 92 6.33 17.65 5.50
CA ALA A 92 6.03 18.91 6.18
C ALA A 92 5.62 20.04 5.23
N SER A 93 6.10 20.01 3.98
CA SER A 93 5.70 20.96 2.93
C SER A 93 4.51 20.48 2.10
N GLU A 94 3.97 19.29 2.39
CA GLU A 94 2.92 18.62 1.61
C GLU A 94 3.23 18.49 0.11
N LYS A 95 4.51 18.26 -0.21
CA LYS A 95 5.04 18.10 -1.56
C LYS A 95 5.66 16.72 -1.77
N ILE A 96 5.94 16.42 -3.03
CA ILE A 96 6.73 15.25 -3.43
C ILE A 96 8.07 15.69 -4.03
N LEU A 97 9.00 14.75 -4.20
CA LEU A 97 10.26 15.01 -4.90
C LEU A 97 9.96 15.33 -6.38
N PRO A 98 10.39 16.50 -6.92
CA PRO A 98 10.10 16.89 -8.30
C PRO A 98 11.08 16.28 -9.32
N THR A 99 12.00 15.44 -8.87
CA THR A 99 13.03 14.76 -9.66
C THR A 99 12.96 13.24 -9.41
N GLY A 100 13.83 12.46 -10.06
CA GLY A 100 13.81 11.00 -9.99
C GLY A 100 12.90 10.36 -11.03
N ILE A 101 12.80 9.03 -11.00
CA ILE A 101 12.03 8.27 -11.99
C ILE A 101 10.52 8.44 -11.78
N VAL A 102 10.06 8.62 -10.53
CA VAL A 102 8.66 8.88 -10.23
C VAL A 102 8.21 10.20 -10.86
N ALA A 103 8.98 11.26 -10.71
CA ALA A 103 8.67 12.56 -11.33
C ALA A 103 8.68 12.51 -12.86
N GLN A 104 9.56 11.71 -13.46
CA GLN A 104 9.58 11.50 -14.92
C GLN A 104 8.32 10.77 -15.40
N ARG A 105 7.90 9.71 -14.70
CA ARG A 105 6.66 8.96 -15.02
C ARG A 105 5.41 9.83 -14.87
N LEU A 106 5.34 10.67 -13.83
CA LEU A 106 4.25 11.62 -13.64
C LEU A 106 4.15 12.61 -14.82
N ARG A 107 5.28 13.23 -15.23
CA ARG A 107 5.30 14.15 -16.37
C ARG A 107 4.93 13.46 -17.68
N ALA A 108 5.42 12.24 -17.91
CA ALA A 108 5.03 11.44 -19.08
C ALA A 108 3.52 11.15 -19.12
N ALA A 109 2.86 11.08 -17.97
CA ALA A 109 1.41 10.94 -17.84
C ALA A 109 0.64 12.29 -17.88
N GLY A 110 1.33 13.41 -18.12
CA GLY A 110 0.75 14.75 -18.18
C GLY A 110 0.43 15.37 -16.81
N ILE A 111 1.14 14.93 -15.75
CA ILE A 111 0.95 15.40 -14.37
C ILE A 111 2.24 16.05 -13.87
N GLU A 112 2.17 17.35 -13.55
CA GLU A 112 3.31 18.07 -13.01
C GLU A 112 3.47 17.82 -11.51
N PRO A 113 4.65 17.36 -11.03
CA PRO A 113 4.89 17.06 -9.61
C PRO A 113 4.48 18.17 -8.63
N ASP A 114 4.69 19.43 -8.99
CA ASP A 114 4.40 20.57 -8.12
C ASP A 114 2.90 20.83 -7.89
N THR A 115 2.05 20.26 -8.75
CA THR A 115 0.59 20.35 -8.63
C THR A 115 0.02 19.39 -7.59
N LEU A 116 0.76 18.35 -7.23
CA LEU A 116 0.35 17.38 -6.23
C LEU A 116 0.33 18.01 -4.84
N ARG A 117 -0.59 17.51 -4.01
CA ARG A 117 -0.79 17.88 -2.62
C ARG A 117 -1.04 16.62 -1.80
N MET A 118 -0.70 16.65 -0.52
CA MET A 118 -1.04 15.56 0.37
C MET A 118 -2.56 15.51 0.58
N ILE A 119 -3.15 14.33 0.39
CA ILE A 119 -4.61 14.14 0.53
C ILE A 119 -4.93 13.31 1.78
N ALA A 120 -4.10 12.34 2.13
CA ALA A 120 -4.34 11.45 3.27
C ALA A 120 -3.04 10.92 3.88
N ALA A 121 -3.13 10.48 5.13
CA ALA A 121 -2.07 9.73 5.79
C ALA A 121 -2.68 8.49 6.45
N LEU A 122 -1.99 7.36 6.38
CA LEU A 122 -2.43 6.09 6.94
C LEU A 122 -1.24 5.37 7.55
N LYS A 123 -1.35 5.05 8.84
CA LYS A 123 -0.36 4.26 9.58
C LYS A 123 -0.76 2.79 9.50
N THR A 124 0.19 1.91 9.27
CA THR A 124 -0.01 0.45 9.27
C THR A 124 1.03 -0.22 10.14
N LYS A 125 0.58 -1.15 10.98
CA LYS A 125 1.40 -2.17 11.62
C LYS A 125 1.27 -3.42 10.75
N ARG A 126 2.36 -3.78 10.08
CA ARG A 126 2.40 -4.88 9.10
C ARG A 126 3.28 -6.00 9.61
N ALA A 127 2.76 -7.23 9.62
CA ALA A 127 3.58 -8.44 9.60
C ALA A 127 3.60 -8.97 8.17
N GLU A 128 4.79 -9.24 7.63
CA GLU A 128 4.97 -9.68 6.24
C GLU A 128 5.98 -10.83 6.22
N PHE A 129 5.59 -11.96 5.63
CA PHE A 129 6.37 -13.19 5.68
C PHE A 129 6.04 -14.10 4.48
N PRO A 130 7.01 -14.89 4.01
CA PRO A 130 6.79 -15.80 2.89
C PRO A 130 5.97 -17.03 3.32
N ILE A 131 5.10 -17.47 2.42
CA ILE A 131 4.43 -18.78 2.43
C ILE A 131 4.72 -19.49 1.09
N GLU A 132 4.20 -20.70 0.89
CA GLU A 132 4.42 -21.47 -0.35
C GLU A 132 3.90 -20.72 -1.58
N GLU A 133 2.77 -20.05 -1.44
CA GLU A 133 2.05 -19.42 -2.55
C GLU A 133 2.55 -18.01 -2.90
N GLY A 134 3.30 -17.37 -2.00
CA GLY A 134 3.74 -15.99 -2.17
C GLY A 134 4.14 -15.29 -0.87
N LEU A 135 4.07 -13.97 -0.87
CA LEU A 135 4.34 -13.14 0.31
C LEU A 135 3.02 -12.74 0.96
N LEU A 136 2.79 -13.18 2.19
CA LEU A 136 1.59 -12.86 2.95
C LEU A 136 1.83 -11.65 3.84
N ALA A 137 0.88 -10.71 3.85
CA ALA A 137 0.90 -9.56 4.74
C ALA A 137 -0.40 -9.46 5.56
N LEU A 138 -0.23 -9.27 6.86
CA LEU A 138 -1.28 -8.97 7.82
C LEU A 138 -1.12 -7.53 8.28
N ASP A 139 -2.13 -6.73 7.97
CA ASP A 139 -2.13 -5.29 8.20
C ASP A 139 -3.18 -4.90 9.21
N GLU A 140 -2.75 -4.15 10.23
CA GLU A 140 -3.60 -3.37 11.13
C GLU A 140 -3.35 -1.89 10.81
N SER A 141 -4.38 -1.16 10.39
CA SER A 141 -4.23 0.20 9.84
C SER A 141 -5.09 1.24 10.53
N TRP A 142 -4.53 2.43 10.73
CA TRP A 142 -5.19 3.60 11.34
C TRP A 142 -5.14 4.82 10.42
N TYR A 143 -6.28 5.49 10.27
CA TYR A 143 -6.43 6.70 9.46
C TYR A 143 -7.65 7.50 9.96
N GLY A 144 -7.48 8.79 10.21
CA GLY A 144 -8.54 9.59 10.85
C GLY A 144 -8.98 8.97 12.19
N GLN A 145 -10.27 8.72 12.36
CA GLN A 145 -10.81 7.99 13.52
C GLN A 145 -11.04 6.50 13.23
N GLN A 146 -10.68 6.02 12.04
CA GLN A 146 -10.90 4.66 11.59
C GLN A 146 -9.73 3.74 11.91
N HIS A 147 -10.08 2.47 12.03
CA HIS A 147 -9.19 1.37 12.33
C HIS A 147 -9.69 0.11 11.62
N ASP A 148 -8.83 -0.55 10.85
CA ASP A 148 -9.21 -1.77 10.13
C ASP A 148 -8.08 -2.81 10.02
N TYR A 149 -8.48 -4.02 9.61
CA TYR A 149 -7.62 -5.17 9.43
C TYR A 149 -7.74 -5.73 8.01
N GLU A 150 -6.61 -6.15 7.44
CA GLU A 150 -6.55 -6.62 6.06
C GLU A 150 -5.52 -7.76 5.92
N LEU A 151 -5.86 -8.72 5.07
CA LEU A 151 -4.95 -9.77 4.61
C LEU A 151 -4.63 -9.51 3.14
N GLU A 152 -3.35 -9.52 2.81
CA GLU A 152 -2.85 -9.40 1.43
C GLU A 152 -1.94 -10.60 1.10
N LEU A 153 -2.01 -11.07 -0.13
CA LEU A 153 -1.11 -12.08 -0.70
C LEU A 153 -0.53 -11.55 -2.00
N GLU A 154 0.77 -11.26 -2.02
CA GLU A 154 1.53 -10.91 -3.21
C GLU A 154 2.07 -12.19 -3.87
N VAL A 155 1.86 -12.31 -5.19
CA VAL A 155 2.18 -13.50 -5.99
C VAL A 155 2.86 -13.12 -7.30
N ASN A 156 3.54 -14.08 -7.92
CA ASN A 156 4.16 -13.87 -9.24
C ASN A 156 3.26 -14.30 -10.41
N GLU A 157 2.28 -15.16 -10.15
CA GLU A 157 1.43 -15.78 -11.16
C GLU A 157 -0.05 -15.44 -10.88
N PRO A 158 -0.70 -14.58 -11.68
CA PRO A 158 -2.04 -14.07 -11.37
C PRO A 158 -3.09 -15.17 -11.16
N ILE A 159 -3.21 -16.09 -12.12
CA ILE A 159 -4.28 -17.10 -12.09
C ILE A 159 -4.09 -18.05 -10.91
N LYS A 160 -2.88 -18.60 -10.75
CA LYS A 160 -2.55 -19.49 -9.63
C LYS A 160 -2.64 -18.77 -8.29
N GLY A 161 -2.20 -17.52 -8.23
CA GLY A 161 -2.25 -16.69 -7.03
C GLY A 161 -3.67 -16.40 -6.55
N LYS A 162 -4.61 -16.20 -7.47
CA LYS A 162 -6.03 -16.05 -7.13
C LYS A 162 -6.61 -17.30 -6.49
N ASP A 163 -6.32 -18.47 -7.07
CA ASP A 163 -6.81 -19.76 -6.57
C ASP A 163 -6.18 -20.10 -5.22
N ALA A 164 -4.88 -19.81 -5.06
CA ALA A 164 -4.16 -19.89 -3.79
C ALA A 164 -4.81 -19.01 -2.72
N PHE A 165 -5.07 -17.74 -3.03
CA PHE A 165 -5.70 -16.81 -2.10
C PHE A 165 -7.07 -17.31 -1.64
N HIS A 166 -7.94 -17.74 -2.56
CA HIS A 166 -9.24 -18.31 -2.19
C HIS A 166 -9.13 -19.61 -1.39
N SER A 167 -8.11 -20.42 -1.63
CA SER A 167 -7.84 -21.64 -0.85
C SER A 167 -7.40 -21.31 0.57
N LEU A 168 -6.54 -20.31 0.72
CA LEU A 168 -6.10 -19.78 2.01
C LEU A 168 -7.29 -19.26 2.84
N LEU A 169 -8.17 -18.48 2.21
CA LEU A 169 -9.39 -17.98 2.87
C LEU A 169 -10.30 -19.11 3.36
N ARG A 170 -10.49 -20.17 2.54
CA ARG A 170 -11.25 -21.35 2.96
C ARG A 170 -10.60 -22.10 4.11
N LEU A 171 -9.27 -22.26 4.09
CA LEU A 171 -8.52 -22.92 5.16
C LEU A 171 -8.75 -22.25 6.52
N PHE A 172 -8.80 -20.92 6.54
CA PHE A 172 -8.99 -20.15 7.77
C PHE A 172 -10.45 -19.85 8.11
N GLY A 173 -11.40 -20.24 7.25
CA GLY A 173 -12.81 -19.91 7.41
C GLY A 173 -13.12 -18.42 7.28
N VAL A 174 -12.27 -17.68 6.56
CA VAL A 174 -12.44 -16.24 6.30
C VAL A 174 -13.27 -16.07 5.02
N PRO A 175 -14.46 -15.46 5.07
CA PRO A 175 -15.19 -15.15 3.84
C PRO A 175 -14.50 -14.01 3.09
N TYR A 176 -14.51 -14.08 1.77
CA TYR A 176 -13.95 -13.01 0.94
C TYR A 176 -14.77 -11.72 1.08
N ARG A 177 -14.10 -10.64 1.49
CA ARG A 177 -14.65 -9.29 1.61
C ARG A 177 -13.78 -8.35 0.77
N PRO A 178 -14.27 -7.88 -0.40
CA PRO A 178 -13.50 -6.99 -1.25
C PRO A 178 -12.95 -5.80 -0.46
N ALA A 179 -11.65 -5.57 -0.53
CA ALA A 179 -11.00 -4.47 0.14
C ALA A 179 -10.73 -3.31 -0.84
N LYS A 180 -11.29 -2.13 -0.55
CA LYS A 180 -10.89 -0.90 -1.24
C LYS A 180 -9.42 -0.63 -0.93
N ASN A 181 -8.70 -0.06 -1.90
CA ASN A 181 -7.32 0.40 -1.68
C ASN A 181 -7.25 1.35 -0.48
N LYS A 182 -6.23 1.17 0.37
CA LYS A 182 -5.96 1.97 1.58
C LYS A 182 -6.08 3.49 1.36
N ILE A 183 -5.59 4.01 0.22
CA ILE A 183 -5.74 5.43 -0.15
C ILE A 183 -7.21 5.88 -0.24
N ILE A 184 -8.08 5.04 -0.83
CA ILE A 184 -9.51 5.35 -0.96
C ILE A 184 -10.15 5.38 0.42
N ARG A 185 -9.87 4.37 1.26
CA ARG A 185 -10.38 4.31 2.65
C ARG A 185 -9.97 5.56 3.44
N ALA A 186 -8.70 5.96 3.34
CA ALA A 186 -8.16 7.11 4.06
C ALA A 186 -8.69 8.48 3.58
N VAL A 187 -9.05 8.59 2.30
CA VAL A 187 -9.64 9.82 1.73
C VAL A 187 -11.13 9.92 2.07
N GLU A 188 -11.88 8.82 2.01
CA GLU A 188 -13.32 8.79 2.31
C GLU A 188 -13.61 9.21 3.77
N GLU A 189 -12.75 8.85 4.73
CA GLU A 189 -12.88 9.28 6.14
C GLU A 189 -12.68 10.79 6.35
N LYS A 190 -11.93 11.47 5.47
CA LYS A 190 -11.69 12.92 5.58
C LYS A 190 -12.79 13.78 4.94
N SER A 191 -13.70 13.17 4.18
CA SER A 191 -14.72 13.86 3.38
C SER A 191 -16.01 14.04 4.17
#